data_AF-A0A358SKJ6-F1
#
_entry.id   AF-A0A358SKJ6-F1
#
_cell.length_a   1.000
_cell.length_b   1.000
_cell.length_c   1.000
_cell.angle_alpha   90.00
_cell.angle_beta   90.00
_cell.angle_gamma   90.00
#
_symmetry.space_group_name_H-M   'P 1'
#
loop_
_entity.id
_entity.type
_entity.pdbx_description
1 polymer ?
#
loop_
_entity_poly.entity_id
_entity_poly.type
_entity_poly.pdbx_seq_one_letter_code
_entity_poly.pdbx_strand_id
1 'polypeptide(L)'
;MLVTGAGGPAAVAVMKSLRHDPDVQLLAADMDPWAAGLYLVQPEARTVIPPGLQRDFAEIVRQRCVALEVDVLIPTVDCELRPLAAAREAF
;
A
#
# COMPACT_ATOMS: atom_id res chain seq x y z
N MET A 1 -5.36 2.55 6.87
CA MET A 1 -5.12 2.84 5.44
C MET A 1 -3.79 2.27 4.98
N LEU A 2 -3.76 1.52 3.87
CA LEU A 2 -2.55 0.99 3.25
C LEU A 2 -2.17 1.81 2.02
N VAL A 3 -0.93 2.31 1.97
CA VAL A 3 -0.36 3.02 0.80
C VAL A 3 0.67 2.12 0.15
N THR A 4 0.49 1.74 -1.12
CA THR A 4 1.47 0.94 -1.89
C THR A 4 2.44 1.86 -2.64
N GLY A 5 3.55 1.32 -3.15
CA GLY A 5 4.57 2.12 -3.83
C GLY A 5 5.27 3.11 -2.91
N ALA A 6 5.48 2.74 -1.63
CA ALA A 6 6.07 3.59 -0.61
C ALA A 6 7.45 4.17 -0.99
N GLY A 7 8.18 3.58 -1.94
CA GLY A 7 9.43 4.12 -2.48
C GLY A 7 9.25 5.34 -3.38
N GLY A 8 8.06 5.54 -3.94
CA GLY A 8 7.75 6.61 -4.88
C GLY A 8 7.35 7.93 -4.20
N PRO A 9 7.56 9.08 -4.87
CA PRO A 9 7.21 10.38 -4.32
C PRO A 9 5.70 10.56 -4.07
N ALA A 10 4.84 9.88 -4.84
CA ALA A 10 3.40 9.93 -4.68
C ALA A 10 2.95 9.34 -3.32
N ALA A 11 3.43 8.13 -2.97
CA ALA A 11 3.17 7.54 -1.66
C ALA A 11 3.70 8.42 -0.53
N VAL A 12 4.93 8.93 -0.65
CA VAL A 12 5.53 9.80 0.37
C VAL A 12 4.70 11.07 0.59
N ALA A 13 4.15 11.66 -0.47
CA ALA A 13 3.28 12.82 -0.37
C ALA A 13 1.97 12.48 0.38
N VAL A 14 1.29 11.39 0.01
CA VAL A 14 0.07 10.90 0.68
C VAL A 14 0.33 10.67 2.16
N MET A 15 1.35 9.87 2.49
CA MET A 15 1.68 9.52 3.87
C MET A 15 2.02 10.76 4.71
N LYS A 16 2.80 11.71 4.17
CA LYS A 16 3.12 12.95 4.88
C LYS A 16 1.92 13.87 5.08
N SER A 17 0.96 13.85 4.17
CA SER A 17 -0.27 14.64 4.29
C SER A 17 -1.21 14.10 5.38
N LEU A 18 -1.27 12.77 5.54
CA LEU A 18 -2.19 12.09 6.44
C LEU A 18 -1.61 11.79 7.84
N ARG A 19 -0.28 11.79 8.02
CA ARG A 19 0.38 11.36 9.28
C ARG A 19 -0.01 12.13 10.55
N HIS A 20 -0.63 13.31 10.42
CA HIS A 20 -1.04 14.13 11.57
C HIS A 20 -2.53 13.99 11.89
N ASP A 21 -3.26 13.22 11.09
CA ASP A 21 -4.66 12.92 11.36
C ASP A 21 -4.73 11.80 12.41
N PRO A 22 -5.29 12.06 13.61
CA PRO A 22 -5.36 11.08 14.69
C PRO A 22 -6.31 9.92 14.38
N ASP A 23 -7.23 10.08 13.43
CA ASP A 23 -8.20 9.06 13.04
C ASP A 23 -7.64 8.13 11.94
N VAL A 24 -6.41 8.38 11.46
CA VAL A 24 -5.78 7.62 10.38
C VAL A 24 -4.60 6.80 10.89
N GLN A 25 -4.75 5.48 10.84
CA GLN A 25 -3.62 4.55 10.93
C GLN A 25 -3.00 4.35 9.55
N LEU A 26 -1.73 4.75 9.38
CA LEU A 26 -0.97 4.55 8.14
C LEU A 26 -0.19 3.23 8.16
N LEU A 27 -0.38 2.45 7.10
CA LEU A 27 0.40 1.27 6.75
C LEU A 27 1.10 1.54 5.42
N ALA A 28 2.32 1.04 5.26
CA ALA A 28 3.13 1.25 4.06
C ALA A 28 3.49 -0.08 3.40
N ALA A 29 3.32 -0.15 2.08
CA ALA A 29 3.70 -1.28 1.27
C ALA A 29 4.60 -0.89 0.09
N ASP A 30 5.57 -1.75 -0.20
CA ASP A 30 6.38 -1.66 -1.42
C ASP A 30 6.84 -3.07 -1.82
N MET A 31 7.28 -3.23 -3.06
CA MET A 31 7.96 -4.45 -3.51
C MET A 31 9.42 -4.50 -3.06
N ASP A 32 10.04 -3.34 -2.83
CA ASP A 32 11.39 -3.21 -2.32
C ASP A 32 11.36 -3.06 -0.78
N PRO A 33 11.91 -4.01 0.00
CA PRO A 33 11.98 -3.89 1.46
C PRO A 33 12.82 -2.70 1.94
N TRP A 34 13.60 -2.07 1.05
CA TRP A 34 14.42 -0.89 1.34
C TRP A 34 13.77 0.43 0.89
N ALA A 35 12.53 0.38 0.39
CA ALA A 35 11.81 1.57 -0.04
C ALA A 35 11.73 2.63 1.08
N ALA A 36 12.15 3.85 0.77
CA ALA A 36 12.32 4.92 1.76
C ALA A 36 11.03 5.24 2.54
N GLY A 37 9.86 5.19 1.90
CA GLY A 37 8.58 5.46 2.56
C GLY A 37 8.19 4.44 3.62
N LEU A 38 8.72 3.21 3.58
CA LEU A 38 8.49 2.22 4.65
C LEU A 38 8.99 2.73 6.00
N TYR A 39 10.04 3.56 6.00
CA TYR A 39 10.63 4.14 7.21
C TYR A 39 9.89 5.39 7.72
N LEU A 40 8.78 5.79 7.07
CA LEU A 40 7.89 6.83 7.56
C LEU A 40 6.84 6.30 8.55
N VAL A 41 6.73 4.97 8.69
CA VAL A 41 5.86 4.28 9.65
C VAL A 41 6.68 3.37 10.57
N GLN A 42 6.07 2.93 11.67
CA GLN A 42 6.68 1.97 12.59
C GLN A 42 6.92 0.62 11.89
N PRO A 43 7.90 -0.19 12.34
CA PRO A 43 8.22 -1.48 11.72
C PRO A 43 7.02 -2.41 11.51
N GLU A 44 6.08 -2.44 12.46
CA GLU A 44 4.88 -3.28 12.45
C GLU A 44 3.85 -2.83 11.40
N ALA A 45 3.95 -1.58 10.96
CA ALA A 45 3.08 -0.97 9.96
C ALA A 45 3.61 -1.11 8.53
N ARG A 46 4.65 -1.92 8.31
CA ARG A 46 5.29 -2.15 7.01
C ARG A 46 4.90 -3.51 6.47
N THR A 47 4.70 -3.60 5.16
CA THR A 47 4.52 -4.89 4.50
C THR A 47 5.17 -4.90 3.13
N VAL A 48 5.67 -6.07 2.71
CA VAL A 48 6.19 -6.26 1.35
C VAL A 48 5.12 -6.92 0.50
N ILE A 49 4.93 -6.38 -0.70
CA ILE A 49 3.97 -6.86 -1.70
C ILE A 49 4.68 -7.28 -2.99
N PRO A 50 4.07 -8.14 -3.81
CA PRO A 50 4.64 -8.47 -5.11
C PRO A 50 4.68 -7.26 -6.06
N PRO A 51 5.46 -7.31 -7.15
CA PRO A 51 5.40 -6.30 -8.21
C PRO A 51 3.99 -6.18 -8.82
N GLY A 52 3.57 -4.96 -9.17
CA GLY A 52 2.22 -4.65 -9.70
C GLY A 52 1.80 -5.44 -10.96
N LEU A 53 2.77 -5.91 -11.76
CA LEU A 53 2.52 -6.70 -12.97
C LEU A 53 2.45 -8.21 -12.72
N GLN A 54 2.66 -8.66 -11.48
CA GLN A 54 2.53 -10.07 -11.13
C GLN A 54 1.05 -10.51 -11.27
N ARG A 55 0.82 -11.70 -11.82
CA ARG A 55 -0.52 -12.18 -12.18
C ARG A 55 -1.52 -12.20 -11.01
N ASP A 56 -1.03 -12.52 -9.83
CA ASP A 56 -1.77 -12.66 -8.57
C ASP A 56 -1.62 -11.42 -7.66
N PHE A 57 -1.11 -10.31 -8.18
CA PHE A 57 -0.89 -9.07 -7.43
C PHE A 57 -2.12 -8.63 -6.63
N ALA A 58 -3.28 -8.50 -7.27
CA ALA A 58 -4.50 -8.03 -6.62
C ALA A 58 -4.96 -8.96 -5.48
N GLU A 59 -4.89 -10.27 -5.68
CA GLU A 59 -5.27 -11.23 -4.63
C GLU A 59 -4.31 -11.19 -3.45
N ILE A 60 -2.99 -11.09 -3.69
CA ILE A 60 -2.01 -10.99 -2.61
C ILE A 60 -2.17 -9.68 -1.84
N VAL A 61 -2.38 -8.55 -2.53
CA VAL A 61 -2.64 -7.26 -1.87
C VAL A 61 -3.93 -7.32 -1.05
N ARG A 62 -4.99 -7.93 -1.59
CA ARG A 62 -6.25 -8.14 -0.85
C ARG A 62 -6.04 -8.97 0.41
N GLN A 63 -5.28 -10.06 0.33
CA GLN A 63 -4.93 -10.88 1.50
C GLN A 63 -4.13 -10.08 2.55
N ARG A 64 -3.23 -9.19 2.10
CA ARG A 64 -2.53 -8.26 3.00
C ARG A 64 -3.48 -7.26 3.64
N CYS A 65 -4.41 -6.69 2.89
CA CYS A 65 -5.44 -5.80 3.43
C CYS A 65 -6.26 -6.49 4.52
N VAL A 66 -6.71 -7.73 4.28
CA VAL A 66 -7.47 -8.50 5.27
C VAL A 66 -6.62 -8.80 6.52
N ALA A 67 -5.38 -9.26 6.33
CA ALA A 67 -4.51 -9.63 7.45
C ALA A 67 -4.10 -8.43 8.32
N LEU A 68 -4.11 -7.22 7.76
CA LEU A 68 -3.74 -5.97 8.42
C LEU A 68 -4.96 -5.10 8.76
N GLU A 69 -6.18 -5.61 8.60
CA GLU A 69 -7.44 -4.89 8.89
C GLU A 69 -7.51 -3.52 8.18
N VAL A 70 -7.15 -3.49 6.90
CA VAL A 70 -7.11 -2.26 6.09
C VAL A 70 -8.50 -1.87 5.61
N ASP A 71 -8.96 -0.67 5.99
CA ASP A 71 -10.23 -0.11 5.49
C ASP A 71 -10.11 0.54 4.11
N VAL A 72 -8.95 1.11 3.80
CA VAL A 72 -8.71 1.87 2.56
C VAL A 72 -7.33 1.54 2.00
N LEU A 73 -7.31 1.15 0.72
CA LEU A 73 -6.11 0.95 -0.09
C LEU A 73 -5.89 2.16 -1.01
N ILE A 74 -4.71 2.76 -0.96
CA ILE A 74 -4.28 3.86 -1.84
C ILE A 74 -3.13 3.38 -2.72
N PRO A 75 -3.41 2.95 -3.96
CA PRO A 75 -2.36 2.57 -4.89
C PRO A 75 -1.69 3.81 -5.49
N THR A 76 -0.36 3.86 -5.49
CA THR A 76 0.39 4.99 -6.08
C THR A 76 1.32 4.61 -7.22
N VAL A 77 1.22 3.38 -7.73
CA VAL A 77 2.00 2.91 -8.89
C VAL A 77 1.05 2.61 -10.05
N ASP A 78 1.29 3.20 -11.22
CA ASP A 78 0.38 3.11 -12.38
C ASP A 78 0.04 1.68 -12.80
N CYS A 79 1.01 0.77 -12.72
CA CYS A 79 0.81 -0.63 -13.13
C CYS A 79 -0.09 -1.42 -12.17
N GLU A 80 -0.29 -0.95 -10.93
CA GLU A 80 -1.19 -1.56 -9.95
C GLU A 80 -2.66 -1.22 -10.23
N LEU A 81 -2.93 -0.10 -10.91
CA LEU A 81 -4.29 0.41 -11.11
C LEU A 81 -5.16 -0.57 -11.90
N ARG A 82 -4.64 -1.15 -12.99
CA ARG A 82 -5.41 -2.09 -13.82
C ARG A 82 -5.80 -3.38 -13.07
N PRO A 83 -4.87 -4.14 -12.46
CA PRO A 83 -5.23 -5.36 -11.74
C PRO A 83 -6.12 -5.10 -10.51
N LEU A 84 -5.90 -3.99 -9.78
CA LEU A 84 -6.77 -3.62 -8.66
C LEU A 84 -8.18 -3.21 -9.12
N ALA A 85 -8.29 -2.46 -10.22
CA ALA A 85 -9.59 -2.08 -10.77
C ALA A 85 -10.37 -3.30 -11.26
N ALA A 86 -9.70 -4.28 -11.89
CA ALA A 86 -10.33 -5.52 -12.33
C ALA A 86 -10.87 -6.37 -11.16
N ALA A 87 -10.26 -6.25 -9.98
CA ALA A 87 -10.65 -6.98 -8.77
C ALA A 87 -11.48 -6.15 -7.78
N ARG A 88 -11.97 -4.96 -8.17
CA ARG A 88 -12.57 -3.98 -7.25
C ARG A 88 -13.69 -4.53 -6.36
N GLU A 89 -14.55 -5.40 -6.88
CA GLU A 89 -15.66 -6.01 -6.12
C GLU A 89 -15.19 -6.97 -5.02
N ALA A 90 -13.93 -7.39 -5.04
CA ALA A 90 -13.33 -8.24 -4.02
C ALA A 90 -12.65 -7.46 -2.88
N PHE A 91 -12.55 -6.13 -2.99
CA PHE A 91 -11.91 -5.25 -2.00
C PHE A 91 -12.94 -4.60 -1.07
#